data_AF-A0A1I1IZY8-F1
#
_entry.id   AF-A0A1I1IZY8-F1
#
_cell.length_a   1.000
_cell.length_b   1.000
_cell.length_c   1.000
_cell.angle_alpha   90.00
_cell.angle_beta   90.00
_cell.angle_gamma   90.00
#
_symmetry.space_group_name_H-M   'P 1'
#
loop_
_entity.id
_entity.type
_entity.pdbx_description
1 polymer ?
#
loop_
_entity_poly.entity_id
_entity_poly.type
_entity_poly.pdbx_seq_one_letter_code
_entity_poly.pdbx_strand_id
1 'polypeptide(L)'
;MTCKRCLRKVIRISACLIMGMSVLFSTYTSRVYASTYSDAVGISEDTYNTLIKGTTVYNGVDYAKKDGYNPLYYFLNYADLRAAYGADPAKLVEHWAIFGRNEKRTSNTQLALAPQANSSKKEYVVPSNQKTKTKKDGMVVIPQEIHSNGGMNRRQETEARSVALQLAQNIYNQVTTNGGGTQIEMVCYATGIVKAYLDIGTFTTEGKLYRTAYGVFIAHEYSSAGATRALGLILDYLNQLCQADKDKEYPPLQWVHVNANTWDDQWCQIVCDNHEAYADAIVSQAGYGKHPNQGGSKQDVQSYYQYATENDIINTRPPYVDGDYKITENQQKNQNPMSGQKPEY
;
A
#
# COMPACT_ATOMS: atom_id res chain seq x y z
N MET A 1 82.62 -42.43 36.75
CA MET A 1 81.87 -43.66 37.09
C MET A 1 80.61 -43.70 36.24
N THR A 2 80.45 -44.81 35.49
CA THR A 2 79.24 -45.35 34.79
C THR A 2 78.34 -44.44 33.93
N CYS A 3 77.78 -44.83 32.77
CA CYS A 3 77.96 -45.88 31.76
C CYS A 3 76.82 -45.72 30.73
N LYS A 4 77.12 -45.77 29.41
CA LYS A 4 76.28 -46.27 28.27
C LYS A 4 74.91 -45.59 27.96
N ARG A 5 74.37 -45.57 26.73
CA ARG A 5 74.78 -45.69 25.31
C ARG A 5 73.46 -45.59 24.48
N CYS A 6 73.60 -45.25 23.20
CA CYS A 6 72.70 -45.54 22.05
C CYS A 6 71.59 -44.52 21.68
N LEU A 7 71.20 -44.30 20.41
CA LEU A 7 71.86 -43.98 19.12
C LEU A 7 70.71 -43.83 18.06
N ARG A 8 70.61 -42.64 17.43
CA ARG A 8 70.18 -42.30 16.03
C ARG A 8 68.81 -42.68 15.43
N LYS A 9 68.16 -41.67 14.82
CA LYS A 9 67.99 -41.43 13.34
C LYS A 9 67.17 -40.13 13.16
N VAL A 10 67.72 -38.97 12.77
CA VAL A 10 67.94 -38.41 11.41
C VAL A 10 66.83 -38.71 10.40
N ILE A 11 66.08 -37.67 9.96
CA ILE A 11 65.63 -37.39 8.57
C ILE A 11 65.37 -35.87 8.44
N ARG A 12 65.53 -35.37 7.21
CA ARG A 12 65.95 -34.03 6.77
C ARG A 12 64.83 -32.99 6.58
N ILE A 13 65.29 -31.74 6.57
CA ILE A 13 64.71 -30.49 6.03
C ILE A 13 64.33 -30.65 4.54
N SER A 14 63.18 -30.11 4.09
CA SER A 14 63.07 -29.14 2.95
C SER A 14 61.64 -28.86 2.47
N ALA A 15 61.37 -27.55 2.31
CA ALA A 15 60.63 -26.86 1.24
C ALA A 15 59.09 -26.89 1.17
N CYS A 16 58.53 -25.71 1.46
CA CYS A 16 57.60 -24.93 0.62
C CYS A 16 56.48 -25.64 -0.14
N LEU A 17 55.23 -25.32 0.21
CA LEU A 17 54.32 -24.68 -0.75
C LEU A 17 53.19 -23.94 -0.04
N ILE A 18 53.16 -22.64 -0.32
CA ILE A 18 52.08 -21.69 -0.03
C ILE A 18 50.96 -21.97 -1.03
N MET A 19 49.74 -22.19 -0.54
CA MET A 19 48.43 -21.85 -1.13
C MET A 19 47.40 -22.47 -0.17
N GLY A 20 46.67 -21.73 0.66
CA GLY A 20 45.90 -20.55 0.29
C GLY A 20 44.48 -20.99 -0.04
N MET A 21 43.68 -21.31 0.97
CA MET A 21 42.21 -21.15 0.98
C MET A 21 41.68 -21.60 2.35
N SER A 22 41.85 -20.76 3.36
CA SER A 22 41.10 -20.84 4.60
C SER A 22 39.64 -20.48 4.30
N VAL A 23 38.78 -21.50 4.27
CA VAL A 23 37.32 -21.35 4.32
C VAL A 23 36.99 -20.79 5.70
N LEU A 24 37.01 -19.46 5.82
CA LEU A 24 36.45 -18.76 6.96
C LEU A 24 34.93 -18.85 6.81
N PHE A 25 34.34 -19.75 7.60
CA PHE A 25 32.93 -19.70 7.98
C PHE A 25 32.65 -18.32 8.57
N SER A 26 32.21 -17.39 7.72
CA SER A 26 31.67 -16.11 8.16
C SER A 26 30.36 -16.41 8.86
N THR A 27 30.34 -16.28 10.18
CA THR A 27 29.13 -16.26 10.97
C THR A 27 28.33 -15.03 10.53
N TYR A 28 27.34 -15.25 9.65
CA TYR A 28 26.28 -14.28 9.37
C TYR A 28 25.46 -14.10 10.65
N THR A 29 25.98 -13.30 11.57
CA THR A 29 25.16 -12.69 12.61
C THR A 29 24.42 -11.55 11.92
N SER A 30 23.17 -11.82 11.54
CA SER A 30 22.24 -10.78 11.12
C SER A 30 22.05 -9.85 12.30
N ARG A 31 22.83 -8.76 12.37
CA ARG A 31 22.53 -7.66 13.28
C ARG A 31 21.21 -7.07 12.81
N VAL A 32 20.16 -7.32 13.58
CA VAL A 32 18.88 -6.61 13.48
C VAL A 32 19.19 -5.14 13.72
N TYR A 33 19.25 -4.36 12.65
CA TYR A 33 19.15 -2.92 12.75
C TYR A 33 17.67 -2.59 12.96
N ALA A 34 17.28 -2.33 14.20
CA ALA A 34 16.08 -1.58 14.46
C ALA A 34 16.35 -0.14 14.00
N SER A 35 15.92 0.21 12.78
CA SER A 35 15.84 1.62 12.42
C SER A 35 14.72 2.23 13.25
N THR A 36 14.98 3.40 13.84
CA THR A 36 13.97 4.20 14.50
C THR A 36 12.90 4.54 13.47
N TYR A 37 11.69 4.02 13.70
CA TYR A 37 10.45 4.34 13.00
C TYR A 37 10.33 5.86 12.85
N SER A 38 10.28 6.38 11.62
CA SER A 38 10.02 7.80 11.38
C SER A 38 8.51 8.04 11.22
N ASP A 39 7.98 8.95 12.04
CA ASP A 39 6.61 9.46 12.01
C ASP A 39 6.38 10.48 10.87
N ALA A 40 7.09 10.33 9.76
CA ALA A 40 7.02 11.31 8.67
C ALA A 40 5.80 11.07 7.78
N VAL A 41 4.98 12.10 7.60
CA VAL A 41 4.01 12.20 6.51
C VAL A 41 4.79 12.26 5.20
N GLY A 42 4.54 11.32 4.29
CA GLY A 42 5.09 11.38 2.94
C GLY A 42 4.39 12.49 2.15
N ILE A 43 5.16 13.47 1.68
CA ILE A 43 4.71 14.61 0.88
C ILE A 43 5.49 14.63 -0.43
N SER A 44 4.84 14.92 -1.56
CA SER A 44 5.57 15.11 -2.81
C SER A 44 6.52 16.30 -2.70
N GLU A 45 7.68 16.23 -3.36
CA GLU A 45 8.69 17.29 -3.35
C GLU A 45 8.08 18.64 -3.81
N ASP A 46 7.18 18.62 -4.79
CA ASP A 46 6.47 19.82 -5.27
C ASP A 46 5.56 20.42 -4.18
N THR A 47 4.88 19.59 -3.38
CA THR A 47 4.02 20.03 -2.28
C THR A 47 4.82 20.61 -1.15
N TYR A 48 5.88 19.90 -0.76
CA TYR A 48 6.83 20.38 0.24
C TYR A 48 7.36 21.75 -0.17
N ASN A 49 7.85 21.88 -1.41
CA ASN A 49 8.35 23.13 -1.93
C ASN A 49 7.29 24.24 -1.98
N THR A 50 6.07 23.94 -2.41
CA THR A 50 4.96 24.90 -2.47
C THR A 50 4.62 25.45 -1.08
N LEU A 51 4.58 24.58 -0.06
CA LEU A 51 4.20 24.98 1.30
C LEU A 51 5.36 25.61 2.08
N ILE A 52 6.60 25.11 1.94
CA ILE A 52 7.80 25.70 2.57
C ILE A 52 8.06 27.10 2.01
N LYS A 53 7.92 27.28 0.70
CA LYS A 53 8.17 28.56 0.02
C LYS A 53 6.91 29.43 -0.06
N GLY A 54 5.80 28.94 0.49
CA GLY A 54 4.50 29.57 0.45
C GLY A 54 4.45 30.87 1.27
N THR A 55 3.55 31.78 0.90
CA THR A 55 3.38 33.04 1.63
C THR A 55 2.96 32.79 3.08
N THR A 56 3.54 33.60 3.98
CA THR A 56 3.19 33.69 5.40
C THR A 56 2.59 35.04 5.74
N VAL A 57 2.34 35.87 4.73
CA VAL A 57 1.84 37.23 4.86
C VAL A 57 0.37 37.29 4.49
N TYR A 58 -0.44 37.83 5.39
CA TYR A 58 -1.85 38.14 5.12
C TYR A 58 -2.18 39.55 5.61
N ASN A 59 -2.82 40.36 4.77
CA ASN A 59 -3.13 41.78 5.02
C ASN A 59 -1.93 42.58 5.57
N GLY A 60 -0.75 42.37 4.98
CA GLY A 60 0.48 43.08 5.34
C GLY A 60 1.17 42.59 6.63
N VAL A 61 0.63 41.58 7.31
CA VAL A 61 1.21 41.01 8.53
C VAL A 61 1.88 39.68 8.21
N ASP A 62 3.16 39.55 8.55
CA ASP A 62 3.93 38.30 8.42
C ASP A 62 3.71 37.42 9.67
N TYR A 63 2.89 36.39 9.51
CA TYR A 63 2.50 35.49 10.59
C TYR A 63 3.60 34.49 10.96
N ALA A 64 4.57 34.23 10.08
CA ALA A 64 5.72 33.41 10.43
C ALA A 64 6.56 34.11 11.50
N LYS A 65 6.80 35.41 11.33
CA LYS A 65 7.51 36.22 12.34
C LYS A 65 6.69 36.48 13.58
N LYS A 66 5.39 36.72 13.41
CA LYS A 66 4.52 37.10 14.53
C LYS A 66 4.24 35.93 15.48
N ASP A 67 3.92 34.76 14.92
CA ASP A 67 3.33 33.64 15.67
C ASP A 67 4.08 32.32 15.43
N GLY A 68 5.16 32.32 14.64
CA GLY A 68 5.85 31.10 14.20
C GLY A 68 5.06 30.30 13.16
N TYR A 69 4.08 30.91 12.48
CA TYR A 69 3.25 30.23 11.48
C TYR A 69 4.10 29.58 10.37
N ASN A 70 3.84 28.31 10.12
CA ASN A 70 4.45 27.54 9.04
C ASN A 70 3.33 26.90 8.18
N PRO A 71 3.23 27.24 6.87
CA PRO A 71 2.18 26.72 6.02
C PRO A 71 2.20 25.20 5.91
N LEU A 72 3.38 24.57 5.87
CA LEU A 72 3.50 23.12 5.84
C LEU A 72 2.94 22.50 7.11
N TYR A 73 3.37 22.93 8.29
CA TYR A 73 2.89 22.34 9.53
C TYR A 73 1.40 22.57 9.72
N TYR A 74 0.92 23.77 9.39
CA TYR A 74 -0.49 24.08 9.49
C TYR A 74 -1.34 23.22 8.54
N PHE A 75 -0.86 23.03 7.31
CA PHE A 75 -1.44 22.11 6.35
C PHE A 75 -1.43 20.66 6.87
N LEU A 76 -0.30 20.17 7.37
CA LEU A 76 -0.15 18.79 7.87
C LEU A 76 -0.98 18.50 9.14
N ASN A 77 -1.24 19.50 9.97
CA ASN A 77 -1.95 19.30 11.24
C ASN A 77 -3.48 19.19 11.10
N TYR A 78 -4.07 19.72 10.02
CA TYR A 78 -5.52 19.91 9.93
C TYR A 78 -6.13 19.40 8.63
N ALA A 79 -6.76 18.22 8.70
CA ALA A 79 -7.37 17.55 7.56
C ALA A 79 -8.49 18.37 6.91
N ASP A 80 -9.26 19.14 7.70
CA ASP A 80 -10.31 20.03 7.21
C ASP A 80 -9.74 21.17 6.35
N LEU A 81 -8.59 21.75 6.73
CA LEU A 81 -7.92 22.77 5.91
C LEU A 81 -7.34 22.18 4.63
N ARG A 82 -6.78 20.96 4.70
CA ARG A 82 -6.31 20.22 3.52
C ARG A 82 -7.46 19.99 2.54
N ALA A 83 -8.62 19.56 3.03
CA ALA A 83 -9.81 19.31 2.23
C ALA A 83 -10.41 20.61 1.65
N ALA A 84 -10.43 21.70 2.42
CA ALA A 84 -11.03 22.96 2.00
C ALA A 84 -10.17 23.75 1.01
N TYR A 85 -8.84 23.74 1.19
CA TYR A 85 -7.93 24.65 0.49
C TYR A 85 -6.86 23.96 -0.36
N GLY A 86 -6.60 22.67 -0.14
CA GLY A 86 -5.42 22.01 -0.69
C GLY A 86 -4.12 22.66 -0.21
N ALA A 87 -3.02 22.43 -0.92
CA ALA A 87 -1.72 23.03 -0.60
C ALA A 87 -1.62 24.48 -1.11
N ASP A 88 -2.57 25.33 -0.72
CA ASP A 88 -2.60 26.76 -1.05
C ASP A 88 -2.10 27.59 0.16
N PRO A 89 -0.85 28.08 0.15
CA PRO A 89 -0.30 28.85 1.26
C PRO A 89 -1.08 30.14 1.54
N ALA A 90 -1.66 30.78 0.52
CA ALA A 90 -2.41 32.03 0.68
C ALA A 90 -3.72 31.79 1.44
N LYS A 91 -4.44 30.72 1.10
CA LYS A 91 -5.67 30.32 1.81
C LYS A 91 -5.38 29.83 3.23
N LEU A 92 -4.27 29.12 3.42
CA LEU A 92 -3.86 28.65 4.74
C LEU A 92 -3.49 29.82 5.67
N VAL A 93 -2.75 30.84 5.19
CA VAL A 93 -2.41 32.00 6.02
C VAL A 93 -3.62 32.90 6.27
N GLU A 94 -4.52 33.05 5.30
CA GLU A 94 -5.80 33.72 5.46
C GLU A 94 -6.61 33.06 6.59
N HIS A 95 -6.74 31.72 6.56
CA HIS A 95 -7.43 30.99 7.59
C HIS A 95 -6.75 31.12 8.97
N TRP A 96 -5.42 30.99 9.03
CA TRP A 96 -4.68 31.19 10.28
C TRP A 96 -4.94 32.58 10.88
N ALA A 97 -4.89 33.60 10.03
CA ALA A 97 -5.10 34.98 10.43
C ALA A 97 -6.52 35.25 10.95
N ILE A 98 -7.55 34.71 10.30
CA ILE A 98 -8.96 35.01 10.63
C ILE A 98 -9.52 34.06 11.70
N PHE A 99 -9.22 32.76 11.62
CA PHE A 99 -9.86 31.72 12.43
C PHE A 99 -8.87 30.93 13.28
N GLY A 100 -7.78 30.44 12.67
CA GLY A 100 -6.89 29.45 13.27
C GLY A 100 -6.35 29.80 14.66
N ARG A 101 -6.02 31.08 14.87
CA ARG A 101 -5.57 31.58 16.18
C ARG A 101 -6.66 31.57 17.23
N ASN A 102 -7.89 31.92 16.86
CA ASN A 102 -9.05 31.94 17.75
C ASN A 102 -9.52 30.52 18.08
N GLU A 103 -9.36 29.60 17.13
CA GLU A 103 -9.63 28.16 17.29
C GLU A 103 -8.54 27.43 18.08
N LYS A 104 -7.45 28.13 18.45
CA LYS A 104 -6.29 27.58 19.18
C LYS A 104 -5.63 26.43 18.44
N ARG A 105 -5.56 26.53 17.11
CA ARG A 105 -4.83 25.58 16.28
C ARG A 105 -3.31 25.76 16.42
N THR A 106 -2.56 24.72 16.06
CA THR A 106 -1.09 24.67 16.07
C THR A 106 -0.57 24.75 14.65
N SER A 107 0.16 25.82 14.32
CA SER A 107 0.73 26.04 12.98
C SER A 107 2.24 26.07 12.94
N ASN A 108 2.91 26.07 14.09
CA ASN A 108 4.35 26.32 14.22
C ASN A 108 5.17 25.04 14.42
N THR A 109 4.50 23.92 14.69
CA THR A 109 5.09 22.58 14.78
C THR A 109 4.14 21.59 14.17
N GLN A 110 4.67 20.51 13.61
CA GLN A 110 3.86 19.36 13.25
C GLN A 110 3.36 18.68 14.53
N LEU A 111 2.06 18.39 14.59
CA LEU A 111 1.45 17.58 15.63
C LEU A 111 1.60 16.10 15.27
N ALA A 112 1.81 15.26 16.27
CA ALA A 112 1.54 13.83 16.12
C ALA A 112 0.02 13.67 16.02
N LEU A 113 -0.50 13.50 14.80
CA LEU A 113 -1.93 13.26 14.58
C LEU A 113 -2.36 12.02 15.37
N ALA A 114 -3.40 12.15 16.19
CA ALA A 114 -3.94 11.01 16.92
C ALA A 114 -4.57 10.03 15.90
N PRO A 115 -4.29 8.72 16.01
CA PRO A 115 -4.82 7.73 15.08
C PRO A 115 -6.36 7.78 15.08
N GLN A 116 -6.97 7.75 13.90
CA GLN A 116 -8.40 7.41 13.80
C GLN A 116 -8.58 5.97 14.28
N ALA A 117 -9.67 5.68 14.97
CA ALA A 117 -9.96 4.33 15.41
C ALA A 117 -10.00 3.40 14.17
N ASN A 118 -9.09 2.41 14.13
CA ASN A 118 -8.85 1.45 13.03
C ASN A 118 -7.97 1.90 11.85
N SER A 119 -7.32 3.08 11.91
CA SER A 119 -6.23 3.42 10.97
C SER A 119 -4.86 3.18 11.62
N SER A 120 -3.88 2.77 10.82
CA SER A 120 -2.49 2.83 11.28
C SER A 120 -2.04 4.31 11.35
N LYS A 121 -0.95 4.60 12.09
CA LYS A 121 -0.51 5.96 12.45
C LYS A 121 -0.09 6.86 11.27
N LYS A 122 -0.19 6.43 10.02
CA LYS A 122 0.32 7.15 8.85
C LYS A 122 -0.82 7.63 7.95
N GLU A 123 -0.68 8.84 7.43
CA GLU A 123 -1.52 9.42 6.39
C GLU A 123 -0.62 9.82 5.21
N TYR A 124 -1.14 9.69 4.00
CA TYR A 124 -0.48 10.11 2.77
C TYR A 124 -1.21 11.32 2.20
N VAL A 125 -0.46 12.37 1.88
CA VAL A 125 -1.04 13.59 1.28
C VAL A 125 -0.57 13.71 -0.16
N VAL A 126 -1.50 13.49 -1.09
CA VAL A 126 -1.21 13.42 -2.52
C VAL A 126 -2.13 14.34 -3.32
N PRO A 127 -1.72 14.82 -4.50
CA PRO A 127 -2.62 15.54 -5.39
C PRO A 127 -3.85 14.67 -5.75
N SER A 128 -5.05 15.22 -5.58
CA SER A 128 -6.32 14.54 -5.94
C SER A 128 -6.63 14.61 -7.43
N ASN A 129 -5.95 15.50 -8.13
CA ASN A 129 -6.25 15.77 -9.52
C ASN A 129 -5.77 14.63 -10.42
N GLN A 130 -6.59 14.36 -11.43
CA GLN A 130 -6.19 13.62 -12.62
C GLN A 130 -4.93 14.28 -13.23
N LYS A 131 -4.03 13.49 -13.84
CA LYS A 131 -2.80 14.00 -14.49
C LYS A 131 -3.09 14.69 -15.84
N THR A 132 -4.20 15.44 -15.94
CA THR A 132 -4.58 16.21 -17.14
C THR A 132 -3.82 17.54 -17.27
N LYS A 133 -3.91 18.17 -18.45
CA LYS A 133 -3.29 19.47 -18.77
C LYS A 133 -3.79 20.62 -17.89
N THR A 134 -5.04 20.57 -17.41
CA THR A 134 -5.62 21.54 -16.50
C THR A 134 -5.62 20.97 -15.09
N LYS A 135 -4.51 21.16 -14.38
CA LYS A 135 -4.36 20.83 -12.95
C LYS A 135 -5.30 21.69 -12.11
N LYS A 136 -6.55 21.27 -11.98
CA LYS A 136 -7.51 21.83 -11.03
C LYS A 136 -8.00 20.67 -10.20
N ASP A 137 -7.51 20.60 -8.97
CA ASP A 137 -8.17 20.08 -7.77
C ASP A 137 -7.10 19.83 -6.69
N GLY A 138 -7.50 20.04 -5.43
CA GLY A 138 -6.62 20.13 -4.27
C GLY A 138 -5.91 18.84 -3.87
N MET A 139 -5.33 18.84 -2.67
CA MET A 139 -4.66 17.68 -2.10
C MET A 139 -5.67 16.82 -1.35
N VAL A 140 -5.54 15.50 -1.45
CA VAL A 140 -6.32 14.53 -0.67
C VAL A 140 -5.43 13.87 0.38
N VAL A 141 -6.05 13.49 1.49
CA VAL A 141 -5.44 12.70 2.55
C VAL A 141 -5.96 11.28 2.43
N ILE A 142 -5.08 10.32 2.26
CA ILE A 142 -5.42 8.90 2.23
C ILE A 142 -4.80 8.26 3.48
N PRO A 143 -5.61 7.81 4.45
CA PRO A 143 -5.07 7.16 5.64
C PRO A 143 -4.47 5.80 5.29
N GLN A 144 -3.42 5.41 5.99
CA GLN A 144 -2.95 4.03 5.96
C GLN A 144 -3.88 3.19 6.83
N GLU A 145 -4.60 2.23 6.24
CA GLU A 145 -5.56 1.41 6.95
C GLU A 145 -5.01 0.04 7.36
N ILE A 146 -5.54 -0.50 8.45
CA ILE A 146 -5.41 -1.94 8.74
C ILE A 146 -6.62 -2.62 8.09
N HIS A 147 -6.40 -3.28 6.97
CA HIS A 147 -7.49 -3.89 6.21
C HIS A 147 -8.05 -5.14 6.90
N SER A 148 -9.37 -5.15 7.10
CA SER A 148 -10.07 -6.35 7.54
C SER A 148 -10.00 -7.44 6.47
N ASN A 149 -9.67 -8.66 6.87
CA ASN A 149 -9.62 -9.81 5.97
C ASN A 149 -11.00 -10.41 5.60
N GLY A 150 -12.10 -9.78 6.02
CA GLY A 150 -13.47 -10.24 5.72
C GLY A 150 -13.93 -11.45 6.55
N GLY A 151 -13.15 -11.83 7.56
CA GLY A 151 -13.46 -12.97 8.44
C GLY A 151 -12.85 -14.29 8.00
N MET A 152 -11.81 -14.25 7.15
CA MET A 152 -11.01 -15.43 6.80
C MET A 152 -10.34 -16.00 8.06
N ASN A 153 -10.32 -17.34 8.17
CA ASN A 153 -9.48 -18.02 9.15
C ASN A 153 -8.01 -18.02 8.69
N ARG A 154 -7.09 -18.45 9.56
CA ARG A 154 -5.64 -18.43 9.26
C ARG A 154 -5.25 -19.21 8.00
N ARG A 155 -5.88 -20.36 7.74
CA ARG A 155 -5.61 -21.17 6.54
C ARG A 155 -6.08 -20.42 5.30
N GLN A 156 -7.32 -19.95 5.30
CA GLN A 156 -7.90 -19.17 4.19
C GLN A 156 -7.07 -17.91 3.90
N GLU A 157 -6.64 -17.19 4.94
CA GLU A 157 -5.74 -16.05 4.83
C GLU A 157 -4.42 -16.42 4.15
N THR A 158 -3.80 -17.51 4.60
CA THR A 158 -2.50 -17.98 4.07
C THR A 158 -2.62 -18.38 2.60
N GLU A 159 -3.67 -19.12 2.24
CA GLU A 159 -3.93 -19.55 0.87
C GLU A 159 -4.22 -18.35 -0.04
N ALA A 160 -5.10 -17.42 0.37
CA ALA A 160 -5.41 -16.22 -0.41
C ALA A 160 -4.19 -15.32 -0.61
N ARG A 161 -3.36 -15.13 0.44
CA ARG A 161 -2.12 -14.37 0.37
C ARG A 161 -1.07 -15.03 -0.52
N SER A 162 -0.98 -16.36 -0.52
CA SER A 162 -0.07 -17.08 -1.41
C SER A 162 -0.40 -16.88 -2.87
N VAL A 163 -1.69 -16.88 -3.24
CA VAL A 163 -2.15 -16.54 -4.60
C VAL A 163 -1.82 -15.08 -4.92
N ALA A 164 -2.21 -14.14 -4.04
CA ALA A 164 -1.97 -12.71 -4.26
C ALA A 164 -0.49 -12.36 -4.45
N LEU A 165 0.42 -13.00 -3.70
CA LEU A 165 1.87 -12.81 -3.86
C LEU A 165 2.36 -13.25 -5.24
N GLN A 166 1.93 -14.42 -5.71
CA GLN A 166 2.31 -14.93 -7.04
C GLN A 166 1.81 -14.01 -8.16
N LEU A 167 0.56 -13.55 -8.04
CA LEU A 167 -0.02 -12.58 -8.98
C LEU A 167 0.76 -11.27 -8.96
N ALA A 168 1.06 -10.71 -7.78
CA ALA A 168 1.85 -9.49 -7.65
C ALA A 168 3.26 -9.64 -8.26
N GLN A 169 3.94 -10.77 -8.06
CA GLN A 169 5.24 -11.05 -8.68
C GLN A 169 5.16 -11.11 -10.20
N ASN A 170 4.14 -11.78 -10.75
CA ASN A 170 3.91 -11.83 -12.20
C ASN A 170 3.69 -10.42 -12.76
N ILE A 171 2.77 -9.66 -12.16
CA ILE A 171 2.45 -8.28 -12.55
C ILE A 171 3.70 -7.42 -12.49
N TYR A 172 4.44 -7.46 -11.39
CA TYR A 172 5.64 -6.68 -11.20
C TYR A 172 6.67 -6.96 -12.29
N ASN A 173 6.97 -8.23 -12.54
CA ASN A 173 7.93 -8.65 -13.56
C ASN A 173 7.49 -8.23 -14.97
N GLN A 174 6.20 -8.42 -15.29
CA GLN A 174 5.66 -8.03 -16.58
C GLN A 174 5.78 -6.53 -16.81
N VAL A 175 5.37 -5.72 -15.83
CA VAL A 175 5.35 -4.26 -15.97
C VAL A 175 6.76 -3.68 -15.96
N THR A 176 7.69 -4.25 -15.19
CA THR A 176 9.09 -3.79 -15.15
C THR A 176 9.94 -4.27 -16.31
N THR A 177 9.62 -5.42 -16.92
CA THR A 177 10.39 -5.97 -18.05
C THR A 177 9.84 -5.52 -19.40
N ASN A 178 8.51 -5.51 -19.55
CA ASN A 178 7.82 -5.32 -20.83
C ASN A 178 6.94 -4.05 -20.88
N GLY A 179 6.70 -3.43 -19.72
CA GLY A 179 5.86 -2.24 -19.58
C GLY A 179 6.65 -0.95 -19.35
N GLY A 180 5.95 0.08 -18.91
CA GLY A 180 6.55 1.36 -18.48
C GLY A 180 7.10 1.33 -17.04
N GLY A 181 6.90 0.23 -16.31
CA GLY A 181 7.36 0.09 -14.94
C GLY A 181 6.65 1.02 -13.95
N THR A 182 5.45 1.53 -14.26
CA THR A 182 4.74 2.50 -13.40
C THR A 182 3.82 1.79 -12.40
N GLN A 183 3.54 2.38 -11.24
CA GLN A 183 2.64 1.76 -10.29
C GLN A 183 1.22 1.69 -10.84
N ILE A 184 0.75 2.72 -11.55
CA ILE A 184 -0.59 2.71 -12.13
C ILE A 184 -0.77 1.56 -13.13
N GLU A 185 0.25 1.26 -13.92
CA GLU A 185 0.22 0.12 -14.85
C GLU A 185 0.11 -1.20 -14.06
N MET A 186 0.90 -1.39 -12.99
CA MET A 186 0.75 -2.56 -12.11
C MET A 186 -0.65 -2.68 -11.52
N VAL A 187 -1.24 -1.56 -11.08
CA VAL A 187 -2.62 -1.52 -10.54
C VAL A 187 -3.64 -1.93 -11.62
N CYS A 188 -3.50 -1.42 -12.85
CA CYS A 188 -4.39 -1.79 -13.95
C CYS A 188 -4.34 -3.29 -14.25
N TYR A 189 -3.14 -3.86 -14.32
CA TYR A 189 -2.95 -5.30 -14.50
C TYR A 189 -3.60 -6.10 -13.36
N ALA A 190 -3.47 -5.64 -12.11
CA ALA A 190 -4.13 -6.26 -10.96
C ALA A 190 -5.66 -6.24 -11.09
N THR A 191 -6.25 -5.13 -11.54
CA THR A 191 -7.72 -5.05 -11.75
C THR A 191 -8.19 -6.04 -12.81
N GLY A 192 -7.47 -6.17 -13.93
CA GLY A 192 -7.81 -7.12 -14.98
C GLY A 192 -7.70 -8.58 -14.54
N ILE A 193 -6.66 -8.93 -13.79
CA ILE A 193 -6.49 -10.27 -13.23
C ILE A 193 -7.62 -10.60 -12.26
N VAL A 194 -7.93 -9.71 -11.30
CA VAL A 194 -9.01 -9.97 -10.35
C VAL A 194 -10.35 -10.07 -11.10
N LYS A 195 -10.61 -9.19 -12.06
CA LYS A 195 -11.81 -9.27 -12.91
C LYS A 195 -11.98 -10.64 -13.56
N ALA A 196 -10.90 -11.21 -14.10
CA ALA A 196 -10.93 -12.54 -14.70
C ALA A 196 -11.29 -13.65 -13.68
N TYR A 197 -10.85 -13.54 -12.41
CA TYR A 197 -11.34 -14.43 -11.34
C TYR A 197 -12.85 -14.29 -11.08
N LEU A 198 -13.38 -13.07 -11.19
CA LEU A 198 -14.81 -12.80 -11.00
C LEU A 198 -15.66 -13.33 -12.17
N ASP A 199 -15.17 -13.21 -13.41
CA ASP A 199 -15.90 -13.68 -14.61
C ASP A 199 -16.15 -15.18 -14.61
N ILE A 200 -15.21 -15.96 -14.08
CA ILE A 200 -15.34 -17.42 -13.90
C ILE A 200 -15.84 -17.80 -12.49
N GLY A 201 -16.19 -16.81 -11.67
CA GLY A 201 -16.70 -16.98 -10.31
C GLY A 201 -18.22 -16.81 -10.26
N THR A 202 -18.82 -17.18 -9.13
CA THR A 202 -20.24 -16.98 -8.88
C THR A 202 -20.45 -15.76 -7.99
N PHE A 203 -21.17 -14.75 -8.49
CA PHE A 203 -21.62 -13.67 -7.63
C PHE A 203 -22.62 -14.22 -6.59
N THR A 204 -22.40 -13.91 -5.31
CA THR A 204 -23.33 -14.29 -4.25
C THR A 204 -23.24 -13.32 -3.07
N THR A 205 -24.30 -13.28 -2.30
CA THR A 205 -24.38 -12.56 -1.01
C THR A 205 -24.80 -13.51 0.12
N GLU A 206 -24.82 -14.81 -0.17
CA GLU A 206 -25.13 -15.89 0.76
C GLU A 206 -23.84 -16.50 1.31
N GLY A 207 -23.86 -16.93 2.57
CA GLY A 207 -22.69 -17.49 3.22
C GLY A 207 -21.70 -16.42 3.72
N LYS A 208 -20.40 -16.73 3.66
CA LYS A 208 -19.34 -15.94 4.33
C LYS A 208 -18.11 -15.68 3.46
N LEU A 209 -17.85 -16.46 2.41
CA LEU A 209 -16.59 -16.33 1.66
C LEU A 209 -16.69 -15.26 0.57
N TYR A 210 -17.89 -14.97 0.07
CA TYR A 210 -18.18 -13.94 -0.96
C TYR A 210 -17.57 -12.56 -0.68
N ARG A 211 -17.37 -12.22 0.60
CA ARG A 211 -16.78 -10.95 1.06
C ARG A 211 -15.28 -11.03 1.36
N THR A 212 -14.62 -12.12 0.97
CA THR A 212 -13.21 -12.40 1.29
C THR A 212 -12.38 -12.57 0.04
N ALA A 213 -11.06 -12.34 0.14
CA ALA A 213 -10.13 -12.65 -0.95
C ALA A 213 -10.05 -14.17 -1.21
N TYR A 214 -10.25 -15.00 -0.19
CA TYR A 214 -10.35 -16.45 -0.33
C TYR A 214 -11.54 -16.85 -1.21
N GLY A 215 -12.68 -16.19 -1.02
CA GLY A 215 -13.86 -16.31 -1.88
C GLY A 215 -13.49 -16.18 -3.34
N VAL A 216 -12.84 -15.07 -3.67
CA VAL A 216 -12.44 -14.74 -5.05
C VAL A 216 -11.42 -15.74 -5.60
N PHE A 217 -10.30 -15.94 -4.89
CA PHE A 217 -9.18 -16.70 -5.43
C PHE A 217 -9.37 -18.22 -5.40
N ILE A 218 -10.09 -18.75 -4.40
CA ILE A 218 -10.10 -20.20 -4.11
C ILE A 218 -11.52 -20.77 -4.01
N ALA A 219 -12.48 -20.07 -3.41
CA ALA A 219 -13.85 -20.59 -3.26
C ALA A 219 -14.77 -20.32 -4.46
N HIS A 220 -14.29 -19.51 -5.41
CA HIS A 220 -14.95 -19.21 -6.67
C HIS A 220 -16.28 -18.49 -6.48
N GLU A 221 -16.42 -17.75 -5.37
CA GLU A 221 -17.58 -16.92 -5.04
C GLU A 221 -17.17 -15.50 -4.70
N TYR A 222 -17.98 -14.50 -5.06
CA TYR A 222 -17.58 -13.11 -4.85
C TYR A 222 -18.74 -12.13 -4.66
N SER A 223 -18.36 -10.97 -4.15
CA SER A 223 -19.08 -9.69 -4.16
C SER A 223 -18.07 -8.57 -4.37
N SER A 224 -18.51 -7.31 -4.44
CA SER A 224 -17.63 -6.14 -4.42
C SER A 224 -16.69 -6.14 -3.20
N ALA A 225 -17.18 -6.49 -2.01
CA ALA A 225 -16.37 -6.59 -0.80
C ALA A 225 -15.25 -7.64 -0.89
N GLY A 226 -15.49 -8.75 -1.59
CA GLY A 226 -14.50 -9.80 -1.83
C GLY A 226 -13.49 -9.39 -2.90
N ALA A 227 -13.97 -8.84 -4.01
CA ALA A 227 -13.16 -8.34 -5.12
C ALA A 227 -12.16 -7.27 -4.66
N THR A 228 -12.62 -6.30 -3.86
CA THR A 228 -11.77 -5.21 -3.34
C THR A 228 -10.69 -5.73 -2.39
N ARG A 229 -10.98 -6.76 -1.57
CA ARG A 229 -9.96 -7.40 -0.73
C ARG A 229 -8.96 -8.21 -1.52
N ALA A 230 -9.42 -8.95 -2.54
CA ALA A 230 -8.54 -9.69 -3.43
C ALA A 230 -7.56 -8.76 -4.14
N LEU A 231 -8.07 -7.66 -4.70
CA LEU A 231 -7.26 -6.60 -5.29
C LEU A 231 -6.29 -6.00 -4.27
N GLY A 232 -6.79 -5.61 -3.09
CA GLY A 232 -5.99 -5.04 -2.01
C GLY A 232 -4.81 -5.92 -1.57
N LEU A 233 -4.99 -7.25 -1.47
CA LEU A 233 -3.87 -8.16 -1.18
C LEU A 233 -2.79 -8.13 -2.26
N ILE A 234 -3.16 -8.03 -3.54
CA ILE A 234 -2.19 -7.89 -4.63
C ILE A 234 -1.44 -6.55 -4.49
N LEU A 235 -2.15 -5.46 -4.19
CA LEU A 235 -1.56 -4.13 -3.97
C LEU A 235 -0.55 -4.11 -2.81
N ASP A 236 -0.85 -4.79 -1.69
CA ASP A 236 0.06 -4.94 -0.55
C ASP A 236 1.40 -5.57 -0.97
N TYR A 237 1.35 -6.60 -1.82
CA TYR A 237 2.56 -7.29 -2.30
C TYR A 237 3.28 -6.51 -3.40
N LEU A 238 2.54 -5.83 -4.29
CA LEU A 238 3.15 -4.92 -5.27
C LEU A 238 3.91 -3.79 -4.57
N ASN A 239 3.36 -3.22 -3.50
CA ASN A 239 4.08 -2.25 -2.69
C ASN A 239 5.38 -2.85 -2.12
N GLN A 240 5.32 -4.04 -1.51
CA GLN A 240 6.53 -4.70 -0.99
C GLN A 240 7.60 -4.93 -2.07
N LEU A 241 7.20 -5.36 -3.27
CA LEU A 241 8.11 -5.56 -4.39
C LEU A 241 8.73 -4.24 -4.87
N CYS A 242 7.91 -3.20 -5.05
CA CYS A 242 8.37 -1.86 -5.41
C CYS A 242 9.36 -1.30 -4.37
N GLN A 243 9.09 -1.46 -3.08
CA GLN A 243 9.97 -0.98 -2.01
C GLN A 243 11.25 -1.80 -1.85
N ALA A 244 11.29 -3.02 -2.40
CA ALA A 244 12.47 -3.88 -2.38
C ALA A 244 13.37 -3.70 -3.62
N ASP A 245 12.90 -2.98 -4.64
CA ASP A 245 13.68 -2.67 -5.83
C ASP A 245 14.83 -1.71 -5.49
N LYS A 246 16.05 -2.07 -5.89
CA LYS A 246 17.27 -1.29 -5.63
C LYS A 246 17.67 -0.40 -6.79
N ASP A 247 17.14 -0.68 -7.97
CA ASP A 247 17.47 -0.02 -9.23
C ASP A 247 16.45 1.08 -9.56
N LYS A 248 15.25 1.01 -8.96
CA LYS A 248 14.20 2.01 -9.12
C LYS A 248 13.53 2.36 -7.79
N GLU A 249 13.52 3.65 -7.48
CA GLU A 249 12.77 4.18 -6.34
C GLU A 249 11.30 4.35 -6.72
N TYR A 250 10.41 3.81 -5.89
CA TYR A 250 8.98 3.93 -6.03
C TYR A 250 8.38 4.68 -4.83
N PRO A 251 7.42 5.60 -5.05
CA PRO A 251 6.66 6.15 -3.94
C PRO A 251 5.82 5.03 -3.28
N PRO A 252 5.27 5.26 -2.08
CA PRO A 252 4.39 4.28 -1.44
C PRO A 252 3.19 3.93 -2.33
N LEU A 253 2.92 2.63 -2.49
CA LEU A 253 1.67 2.13 -3.05
C LEU A 253 0.80 1.67 -1.88
N GLN A 254 -0.25 2.44 -1.57
CA GLN A 254 -1.09 2.21 -0.40
C GLN A 254 -2.55 2.35 -0.80
N TRP A 255 -3.46 1.67 -0.10
CA TRP A 255 -4.86 1.67 -0.47
C TRP A 255 -5.77 1.79 0.75
N VAL A 256 -7.02 2.15 0.47
CA VAL A 256 -8.13 2.29 1.41
C VAL A 256 -9.32 1.53 0.81
N HIS A 257 -10.00 0.74 1.65
CA HIS A 257 -11.18 0.01 1.21
C HIS A 257 -12.40 0.93 1.34
N VAL A 258 -12.80 1.56 0.23
CA VAL A 258 -13.95 2.47 0.25
C VAL A 258 -15.23 1.66 0.44
N ASN A 259 -16.09 2.12 1.35
CA ASN A 259 -17.37 1.48 1.71
C ASN A 259 -17.23 0.07 2.30
N ALA A 260 -16.10 -0.25 2.93
CA ALA A 260 -15.80 -1.58 3.47
C ALA A 260 -16.92 -2.13 4.37
N ASN A 261 -17.42 -3.32 4.03
CA ASN A 261 -18.48 -4.03 4.79
C ASN A 261 -19.82 -3.29 4.84
N THR A 262 -20.10 -2.46 3.84
CA THR A 262 -21.43 -1.92 3.59
C THR A 262 -21.98 -2.52 2.30
N TRP A 263 -23.26 -2.34 2.02
CA TRP A 263 -23.85 -2.79 0.75
C TRP A 263 -23.65 -1.82 -0.42
N ASP A 264 -22.95 -0.71 -0.19
CA ASP A 264 -22.57 0.20 -1.26
C ASP A 264 -21.47 -0.42 -2.14
N ASP A 265 -21.31 0.11 -3.35
CA ASP A 265 -20.20 -0.22 -4.24
C ASP A 265 -18.87 -0.06 -3.49
N GLN A 266 -17.98 -1.04 -3.63
CA GLN A 266 -16.72 -1.12 -2.91
C GLN A 266 -15.57 -1.17 -3.91
N TRP A 267 -14.56 -0.33 -3.69
CA TRP A 267 -13.36 -0.22 -4.52
C TRP A 267 -12.15 0.19 -3.68
N CYS A 268 -10.97 0.22 -4.29
CA CYS A 268 -9.75 0.74 -3.66
C CYS A 268 -9.58 2.23 -4.02
N GLN A 269 -9.49 3.10 -3.02
CA GLN A 269 -8.82 4.41 -3.18
C GLN A 269 -7.32 4.20 -2.90
N ILE A 270 -6.44 4.78 -3.70
CA ILE A 270 -5.03 4.38 -3.76
C ILE A 270 -4.11 5.61 -3.75
N VAL A 271 -3.01 5.52 -3.01
CA VAL A 271 -1.80 6.34 -3.18
C VAL A 271 -0.94 5.65 -4.24
N CYS A 272 -0.80 6.24 -5.43
CA CYS A 272 -0.15 5.61 -6.57
C CYS A 272 0.63 6.62 -7.39
N ASP A 273 1.90 6.35 -7.69
CA ASP A 273 2.83 7.26 -8.38
C ASP A 273 2.78 8.68 -7.80
N ASN A 274 2.71 8.76 -6.46
CA ASN A 274 2.62 10.00 -5.68
C ASN A 274 1.37 10.87 -5.98
N HIS A 275 0.28 10.24 -6.42
CA HIS A 275 -1.02 10.86 -6.72
C HIS A 275 -2.15 10.05 -6.07
N GLU A 276 -3.31 10.67 -5.89
CA GLU A 276 -4.53 9.91 -5.72
C GLU A 276 -4.77 9.06 -6.97
N ALA A 277 -5.26 7.86 -6.75
CA ALA A 277 -5.75 6.96 -7.77
C ALA A 277 -6.92 6.16 -7.20
N TYR A 278 -7.59 5.42 -8.08
CA TYR A 278 -8.58 4.43 -7.72
C TYR A 278 -8.32 3.14 -8.48
N ALA A 279 -8.87 2.04 -7.96
CA ALA A 279 -8.97 0.79 -8.69
C ALA A 279 -10.23 0.02 -8.29
N ASP A 280 -10.96 -0.43 -9.30
CA ASP A 280 -12.18 -1.22 -9.17
C ASP A 280 -12.06 -2.47 -10.04
N ALA A 281 -11.98 -3.62 -9.37
CA ALA A 281 -11.90 -4.92 -10.02
C ALA A 281 -13.26 -5.41 -10.57
N ILE A 282 -14.40 -4.89 -10.10
CA ILE A 282 -15.72 -5.23 -10.64
C ILE A 282 -15.83 -4.78 -12.09
N VAL A 283 -15.31 -3.59 -12.41
CA VAL A 283 -15.36 -3.02 -13.76
C VAL A 283 -14.03 -3.08 -14.51
N SER A 284 -12.96 -3.63 -13.90
CA SER A 284 -11.62 -3.71 -14.49
C SER A 284 -11.05 -2.34 -14.87
N GLN A 285 -11.13 -1.39 -13.94
CA GLN A 285 -10.68 -0.02 -14.15
C GLN A 285 -9.79 0.46 -13.03
N ALA A 286 -8.71 1.14 -13.40
CA ALA A 286 -7.93 1.96 -12.51
C ALA A 286 -7.59 3.29 -13.20
N GLY A 287 -7.25 4.29 -12.41
CA GLY A 287 -6.90 5.60 -12.94
C GLY A 287 -6.41 6.50 -11.83
N TYR A 288 -5.78 7.61 -12.19
CA TYR A 288 -5.47 8.65 -11.21
C TYR A 288 -6.77 9.32 -10.72
N GLY A 289 -6.67 10.14 -9.69
CA GLY A 289 -7.78 10.87 -9.08
C GLY A 289 -8.89 10.00 -8.49
N LYS A 290 -10.05 10.62 -8.31
CA LYS A 290 -11.24 10.00 -7.70
C LYS A 290 -11.87 8.92 -8.58
N HIS A 291 -12.52 7.96 -7.93
CA HIS A 291 -13.37 6.98 -8.59
C HIS A 291 -14.55 7.68 -9.33
N PRO A 292 -15.05 7.13 -10.47
CA PRO A 292 -16.18 7.72 -11.20
C PRO A 292 -17.44 7.91 -10.34
N ASN A 293 -17.72 7.00 -9.41
CA ASN A 293 -18.85 7.13 -8.47
C ASN A 293 -18.70 8.29 -7.46
N GLN A 294 -17.51 8.89 -7.37
CA GLN A 294 -17.22 10.08 -6.56
C GLN A 294 -16.99 11.34 -7.42
N GLY A 295 -17.44 11.33 -8.67
CA GLY A 295 -17.30 12.46 -9.60
C GLY A 295 -15.95 12.51 -10.32
N GLY A 296 -15.16 11.43 -10.27
CA GLY A 296 -13.93 11.30 -11.04
C GLY A 296 -14.16 11.35 -12.55
N SER A 297 -13.26 12.01 -13.28
CA SER A 297 -13.31 12.04 -14.75
C SER A 297 -12.99 10.67 -15.36
N LYS A 298 -13.78 10.25 -16.35
CA LYS A 298 -13.53 9.04 -17.14
C LYS A 298 -12.42 9.22 -18.20
N GLN A 299 -11.88 10.42 -18.36
CA GLN A 299 -10.97 10.77 -19.46
C GLN A 299 -9.52 10.31 -19.23
N ASP A 300 -9.14 10.02 -17.97
CA ASP A 300 -7.80 9.57 -17.56
C ASP A 300 -7.79 8.14 -16.98
N VAL A 301 -8.88 7.38 -17.22
CA VAL A 301 -8.92 5.95 -16.89
C VAL A 301 -7.89 5.24 -17.75
N GLN A 302 -6.85 4.70 -17.11
CA GLN A 302 -5.99 3.74 -17.75
C GLN A 302 -6.68 2.38 -17.60
N SER A 303 -7.32 1.89 -18.66
CA SER A 303 -7.91 0.56 -18.64
C SER A 303 -7.08 -0.35 -19.54
N TYR A 304 -6.26 -1.20 -18.94
CA TYR A 304 -5.64 -2.34 -19.62
C TYR A 304 -6.57 -3.55 -19.52
N TYR A 305 -7.80 -3.38 -20.04
CA TYR A 305 -8.96 -4.27 -19.93
C TYR A 305 -8.73 -5.74 -20.38
N GLN A 306 -7.55 -6.11 -20.91
CA GLN A 306 -7.31 -7.41 -21.56
C GLN A 306 -5.95 -8.08 -21.26
N TYR A 307 -5.34 -7.85 -20.08
CA TYR A 307 -4.08 -8.54 -19.79
C TYR A 307 -4.22 -10.02 -19.38
N ALA A 308 -5.25 -10.37 -18.61
CA ALA A 308 -5.53 -11.75 -18.23
C ALA A 308 -6.90 -12.16 -18.78
N THR A 309 -6.94 -13.31 -19.45
CA THR A 309 -8.16 -13.90 -19.98
C THR A 309 -8.75 -14.91 -19.00
N GLU A 310 -10.03 -15.24 -19.16
CA GLU A 310 -10.67 -16.35 -18.42
C GLU A 310 -9.87 -17.66 -18.54
N ASN A 311 -9.26 -17.91 -19.72
CA ASN A 311 -8.44 -19.09 -19.98
C ASN A 311 -7.14 -19.12 -19.16
N ASP A 312 -6.53 -17.96 -18.91
CA ASP A 312 -5.31 -17.89 -18.07
C ASP A 312 -5.64 -18.28 -16.63
N ILE A 313 -6.81 -17.86 -16.13
CA ILE A 313 -7.23 -18.14 -14.77
C ILE A 313 -7.74 -19.58 -14.61
N ILE A 314 -8.57 -20.10 -15.53
CA ILE A 314 -9.14 -21.47 -15.42
C ILE A 314 -8.05 -22.54 -15.23
N ASN A 315 -6.89 -22.36 -15.87
CA ASN A 315 -5.81 -23.34 -15.82
C ASN A 315 -4.85 -23.14 -14.62
N THR A 316 -4.94 -22.02 -13.92
CA THR A 316 -3.99 -21.65 -12.86
C THR A 316 -4.63 -21.42 -11.50
N ARG A 317 -5.95 -21.21 -11.45
CA ARG A 317 -6.65 -20.99 -10.18
C ARG A 317 -6.66 -22.27 -9.32
N PRO A 318 -6.38 -22.16 -8.02
CA PRO A 318 -6.45 -23.30 -7.12
C PRO A 318 -7.85 -23.94 -7.09
N PRO A 319 -7.95 -25.28 -6.94
CA PRO A 319 -9.22 -25.94 -6.71
C PRO A 319 -9.78 -25.54 -5.34
N TYR A 320 -11.11 -25.42 -5.25
CA TYR A 320 -11.77 -25.21 -3.97
C TYR A 320 -11.62 -26.46 -3.10
N VAL A 321 -11.13 -26.28 -1.87
CA VAL A 321 -10.77 -27.36 -0.94
C VAL A 321 -11.38 -27.10 0.44
N ASP A 322 -12.71 -27.21 0.53
CA ASP A 322 -13.45 -27.05 1.79
C ASP A 322 -14.33 -28.28 2.07
N GLY A 323 -14.28 -28.74 3.32
CA GLY A 323 -14.93 -29.94 3.87
C GLY A 323 -15.01 -29.85 5.40
N ASP A 324 -15.32 -30.93 6.12
CA ASP A 324 -15.41 -31.00 7.60
C ASP A 324 -14.05 -30.78 8.30
N TYR A 325 -13.49 -29.58 8.19
CA TYR A 325 -12.23 -29.23 8.82
C TYR A 325 -12.50 -28.78 10.27
N LYS A 326 -12.20 -29.64 11.24
CA LYS A 326 -12.21 -29.28 12.66
C LYS A 326 -11.07 -28.30 12.95
N ILE A 327 -11.39 -27.01 12.97
CA ILE A 327 -10.49 -25.94 13.39
C ILE A 327 -10.07 -26.19 14.84
N THR A 328 -8.83 -26.59 15.09
CA THR A 328 -8.33 -26.84 16.45
C THR A 328 -7.77 -25.58 17.12
N GLU A 329 -7.33 -24.55 16.40
CA GLU A 329 -6.79 -23.35 17.04
C GLU A 329 -7.08 -22.05 16.27
N ASN A 330 -7.50 -21.05 17.04
CA ASN A 330 -7.79 -19.67 16.70
C ASN A 330 -8.96 -19.41 15.73
N GLN A 331 -10.17 -19.40 16.31
CA GLN A 331 -11.28 -18.63 15.78
C GLN A 331 -10.94 -17.13 15.89
N GLN A 332 -10.28 -16.53 14.90
CA GLN A 332 -10.55 -15.11 14.66
C GLN A 332 -12.04 -15.03 14.35
N LYS A 333 -12.83 -14.53 15.31
CA LYS A 333 -14.27 -14.47 15.17
C LYS A 333 -14.56 -13.68 13.90
N ASN A 334 -15.31 -14.30 12.98
CA ASN A 334 -15.82 -13.69 11.77
C ASN A 334 -16.86 -12.61 12.15
N GLN A 335 -16.36 -11.49 12.67
CA GLN A 335 -17.15 -10.45 13.33
C GLN A 335 -17.35 -9.21 12.47
N ASN A 336 -17.00 -9.27 11.17
CA ASN A 336 -17.21 -8.14 10.26
C ASN A 336 -18.27 -8.48 9.20
N PRO A 337 -19.55 -8.69 9.59
CA PRO A 337 -20.62 -8.86 8.64
C PRO A 337 -20.87 -7.59 7.83
N MET A 338 -21.40 -7.75 6.63
CA MET A 338 -21.94 -6.64 5.86
C MET A 338 -23.02 -5.92 6.69
N SER A 339 -23.02 -4.59 6.66
CA SER A 339 -23.92 -3.73 7.40
C SER A 339 -24.78 -2.88 6.46
N GLY A 340 -25.96 -2.44 6.93
CA GLY A 340 -26.94 -1.71 6.12
C GLY A 340 -28.00 -2.60 5.47
N GLN A 341 -28.81 -2.02 4.59
CA GLN A 341 -29.87 -2.73 3.87
C GLN A 341 -29.29 -3.54 2.71
N LYS A 342 -29.47 -4.87 2.77
CA LYS A 342 -29.06 -5.77 1.69
C LYS A 342 -29.89 -5.43 0.42
N PRO A 343 -29.26 -5.27 -0.76
CA PRO A 343 -30.00 -5.03 -1.98
C PRO A 343 -30.83 -6.27 -2.33
N GLU A 344 -32.06 -6.06 -2.79
CA GLU A 344 -32.90 -7.11 -3.36
C GLU A 344 -32.46 -7.29 -4.82
N TYR A 345 -31.76 -8.39 -5.12
CA TYR A 345 -31.34 -8.75 -6.48
C TYR A 345 -32.22 -9.83 -7.07
#